data_AF-A0A7V9EVH1-F1
#
_entry.id   AF-A0A7V9EVH1-F1
#
_cell.length_a   1.000
_cell.length_b   1.000
_cell.length_c   1.000
_cell.angle_alpha   90.00
_cell.angle_beta   90.00
_cell.angle_gamma   90.00
#
_symmetry.space_group_name_H-M   'P 1'
#
loop_
_entity.id
_entity.type
_entity.pdbx_description
1 polymer ?
#
loop_
_entity_poly.entity_id
_entity_poly.type
_entity_poly.pdbx_seq_one_letter_code
_entity_poly.pdbx_strand_id
1 'polypeptide(L)'
;MRLFWPAAEAAQADYETLRRAVLAGDETSSIAAGRFERRGLAGLIAWPNAEPVFAASVVGATRPPWTPHADPRLDALAAGFELLLTAPVDLAGITKEAHR
;
A
#
# COMPACT_ATOMS: atom_id res chain seq x y z
N MET A 1 13.98 9.30 -1.44
CA MET A 1 12.57 8.86 -1.34
C MET A 1 12.04 9.21 0.03
N ARG A 2 10.96 9.99 0.12
CA ARG A 2 10.28 10.29 1.39
C ARG A 2 9.57 9.01 1.87
N LEU A 3 9.81 8.59 3.11
CA LEU A 3 8.90 7.66 3.79
C LEU A 3 7.58 8.39 3.96
N PHE A 4 6.52 7.94 3.27
CA PHE A 4 5.19 8.55 3.38
C PHE A 4 4.66 8.45 4.83
N TRP A 5 5.19 7.49 5.60
CA TRP A 5 4.95 7.29 7.03
C TRP A 5 6.15 6.52 7.62
N PRO A 6 6.66 6.85 8.83
CA PRO A 6 7.69 6.03 9.48
C PRO A 6 7.13 4.63 9.71
N ALA A 7 7.93 3.58 9.44
CA ALA A 7 7.52 2.22 9.74
C ALA A 7 7.47 2.04 11.26
N ALA A 8 6.27 2.14 11.84
CA ALA A 8 6.05 1.88 13.26
C ALA A 8 5.96 0.36 13.52
N GLU A 9 5.59 -0.41 12.49
CA GLU A 9 5.31 -1.84 12.57
C GLU A 9 6.10 -2.64 11.53
N ALA A 10 6.49 -3.87 11.87
CA ALA A 10 7.23 -4.75 10.96
C ALA A 10 6.45 -5.05 9.67
N ALA A 11 5.12 -5.18 9.77
CA ALA A 11 4.25 -5.37 8.61
C ALA A 11 4.28 -4.16 7.65
N GLN A 12 4.39 -2.94 8.20
CA GLN A 12 4.51 -1.72 7.40
C GLN A 12 5.89 -1.66 6.70
N ALA A 13 6.95 -2.09 7.38
CA ALA A 13 8.29 -2.17 6.78
C ALA A 13 8.36 -3.17 5.61
N ASP A 14 7.69 -4.32 5.75
CA ASP A 14 7.56 -5.32 4.69
C ASP A 14 6.79 -4.75 3.48
N TYR A 15 5.66 -4.08 3.72
CA TYR A 15 4.89 -3.41 2.67
C TYR A 15 5.69 -2.32 1.95
N GLU A 16 6.34 -1.41 2.68
CA GLU A 16 7.12 -0.34 2.05
C GLU A 16 8.31 -0.88 1.27
N THR A 17 8.88 -2.02 1.68
CA THR A 17 9.95 -2.70 0.91
C THR A 17 9.43 -3.25 -0.41
N LEU A 18 8.28 -3.94 -0.39
CA LEU A 18 7.60 -4.42 -1.59
C LEU A 18 7.22 -3.25 -2.52
N ARG A 19 6.59 -2.20 -1.96
CA ARG A 19 6.16 -1.01 -2.70
C ARG A 19 7.34 -0.31 -3.38
N ARG A 20 8.48 -0.17 -2.68
CA ARG A 20 9.68 0.46 -3.26
C ARG A 20 10.23 -0.32 -4.45
N ALA A 21 10.33 -1.65 -4.34
CA ALA A 21 10.82 -2.48 -5.43
C ALA A 21 9.89 -2.41 -6.66
N VAL A 22 8.57 -2.51 -6.46
CA VAL A 22 7.58 -2.40 -7.55
C VAL A 22 7.66 -1.04 -8.24
N LEU A 23 7.76 0.06 -7.48
CA LEU A 23 7.85 1.40 -8.06
C LEU A 23 9.18 1.65 -8.78
N ALA A 24 10.26 0.98 -8.38
CA ALA A 24 11.55 1.04 -9.07
C ALA A 24 11.61 0.15 -10.33
N GLY A 25 10.65 -0.76 -10.50
CA GLY A 25 10.68 -1.79 -11.56
C GLY A 25 11.69 -2.90 -11.28
N ASP A 26 12.15 -3.03 -10.03
CA ASP A 26 13.14 -4.03 -9.62
C ASP A 26 12.48 -5.37 -9.27
N GLU A 27 13.16 -6.46 -9.60
CA GLU A 27 12.78 -7.77 -9.07
C GLU A 27 12.88 -7.77 -7.55
N THR A 28 11.80 -8.17 -6.89
CA THR A 28 11.72 -8.09 -5.44
C THR A 28 12.36 -9.33 -4.81
N SER A 29 13.64 -9.24 -4.43
CA SER A 29 14.39 -10.32 -3.77
C SER A 29 14.36 -10.21 -2.25
N SER A 30 13.17 -10.20 -1.64
CA SER A 30 13.02 -10.12 -0.17
C SER A 30 12.20 -11.28 0.41
N ILE A 31 12.36 -11.55 1.70
CA ILE A 31 11.52 -12.54 2.42
C ILE A 31 10.03 -12.14 2.33
N ALA A 32 9.74 -10.84 2.37
CA ALA A 32 8.39 -10.31 2.16
C ALA A 32 7.86 -10.62 0.74
N ALA A 33 8.72 -10.55 -0.29
CA ALA A 33 8.37 -10.92 -1.66
C ALA A 33 8.02 -12.39 -1.78
N GLY A 34 8.86 -13.29 -1.23
CA GLY A 34 8.56 -14.71 -1.25
C GLY A 34 7.27 -15.07 -0.50
N ARG A 35 6.92 -14.33 0.57
CA ARG A 35 5.63 -14.49 1.27
C ARG A 35 4.46 -13.97 0.42
N PHE A 36 4.64 -12.83 -0.24
CA PHE A 36 3.66 -12.26 -1.15
C PHE A 36 3.38 -13.18 -2.34
N GLU A 37 4.41 -13.72 -2.99
CA GLU A 37 4.26 -14.67 -4.10
C GLU A 37 3.45 -15.90 -3.70
N ARG A 38 3.68 -16.43 -2.50
CA ARG A 38 3.00 -17.64 -2.03
C ARG A 38 1.55 -17.43 -1.63
N ARG A 39 1.18 -16.25 -1.11
CA ARG A 39 -0.12 -16.06 -0.45
C ARG A 39 -0.88 -14.79 -0.87
N GLY A 40 -0.29 -13.98 -1.74
CA GLY A 40 -0.81 -12.68 -2.14
C GLY A 40 -0.96 -11.70 -0.97
N LEU A 41 -1.59 -10.56 -1.26
CA LEU A 41 -1.88 -9.52 -0.27
C LEU A 41 -2.76 -10.04 0.88
N ALA A 42 -3.78 -10.84 0.57
CA ALA A 42 -4.69 -11.39 1.56
C ALA A 42 -3.95 -12.25 2.60
N GLY A 43 -2.96 -13.03 2.17
CA GLY A 43 -2.15 -13.83 3.09
C GLY A 43 -1.18 -13.01 3.94
N LEU A 44 -0.68 -11.88 3.45
CA LEU A 44 0.14 -10.99 4.28
C LEU A 44 -0.70 -10.33 5.39
N ILE A 45 -1.96 -10.00 5.10
CA ILE A 45 -2.88 -9.42 6.08
C ILE A 45 -3.34 -10.47 7.11
N ALA A 46 -3.65 -11.68 6.66
CA ALA A 46 -4.14 -12.76 7.54
C ALA A 46 -3.06 -13.38 8.42
N TRP A 47 -1.79 -13.34 8.00
CA TRP A 47 -0.65 -13.88 8.74
C TRP A 47 0.49 -12.86 8.83
N PRO A 48 0.30 -11.79 9.63
CA PRO A 48 1.32 -10.78 9.82
C PRO A 48 2.54 -11.37 10.55
N ASN A 49 3.71 -10.80 10.28
CA ASN A 49 4.97 -11.20 10.94
C ASN A 49 5.12 -10.65 12.37
N ALA A 50 4.15 -9.86 12.84
CA ALA A 50 4.09 -9.25 14.15
C ALA A 50 2.66 -9.34 14.70
N GLU A 51 2.51 -9.25 16.02
CA GLU A 51 1.22 -9.24 16.69
C GLU A 51 0.38 -8.04 16.20
N PRO A 52 -0.79 -8.27 15.59
CA PRO A 52 -1.58 -7.18 15.04
C PRO A 52 -2.22 -6.35 16.16
N VAL A 53 -1.93 -5.05 16.18
CA VAL A 53 -2.57 -4.08 17.11
C VAL A 53 -4.06 -3.86 16.77
N PHE A 54 -4.44 -4.12 15.52
CA PHE A 54 -5.82 -4.03 15.02
C PHE A 54 -6.22 -5.31 14.29
N ALA A 55 -7.37 -5.86 14.67
CA ALA A 55 -8.00 -6.97 13.94
C ALA A 55 -9.02 -6.41 12.94
N ALA A 56 -8.85 -6.74 11.65
CA ALA A 56 -9.80 -6.41 10.61
C ALA A 56 -10.20 -7.69 9.86
N SER A 57 -11.49 -7.85 9.55
CA SER A 57 -11.99 -8.93 8.71
C SER A 57 -12.33 -8.40 7.32
N VAL A 58 -11.75 -9.01 6.29
CA VAL A 58 -12.13 -8.75 4.89
C VAL A 58 -13.33 -9.64 4.59
N VAL A 59 -14.51 -9.04 4.53
CA VAL A 59 -15.73 -9.74 4.10
C VAL A 59 -15.93 -9.44 2.62
N GLY A 60 -15.59 -10.41 1.77
CA GLY A 60 -16.00 -10.37 0.37
C GLY A 60 -17.51 -10.56 0.29
N ALA A 61 -18.24 -9.56 -0.19
CA ALA A 61 -19.65 -9.73 -0.53
C ALA A 61 -19.75 -10.14 -2.01
N THR A 62 -20.47 -11.23 -2.30
CA THR A 62 -20.83 -11.57 -3.68
C THR A 62 -21.64 -10.42 -4.25
N ARG A 63 -21.18 -9.82 -5.35
CA ARG A 63 -21.90 -8.72 -6.00
C ARG A 63 -23.31 -9.20 -6.35
N PRO A 64 -24.37 -8.57 -5.82
CA PRO A 64 -25.73 -8.93 -6.19
C PRO A 64 -25.96 -8.71 -7.69
N PRO A 65 -26.74 -9.57 -8.37
CA PRO A 65 -26.94 -9.49 -9.82
C PRO A 65 -27.66 -8.20 -10.27
N TRP A 66 -28.32 -7.50 -9.35
CA TRP A 66 -29.00 -6.22 -9.62
C TRP A 66 -28.07 -5.00 -9.51
N THR A 67 -26.82 -5.17 -9.07
CA THR A 67 -25.88 -4.06 -8.95
C THR A 67 -25.33 -3.70 -10.34
N PRO A 68 -25.42 -2.45 -10.79
CA PRO A 68 -24.83 -2.01 -12.06
C PRO A 68 -23.38 -2.44 -12.17
N HIS A 69 -22.94 -2.94 -13.34
CA HIS A 69 -21.59 -3.49 -13.51
C HIS A 69 -20.49 -2.45 -13.22
N ALA A 70 -20.77 -1.18 -13.51
CA ALA A 70 -19.94 -0.06 -13.09
C ALA A 70 -20.06 0.15 -11.57
N ASP A 71 -18.94 0.09 -10.86
CA ASP A 71 -18.85 0.57 -9.49
C ASP A 71 -18.32 2.01 -9.54
N PRO A 72 -19.15 3.03 -9.28
CA PRO A 72 -18.71 4.43 -9.33
C PRO A 72 -17.60 4.75 -8.32
N ARG A 73 -17.40 3.88 -7.32
CA ARG A 73 -16.27 4.00 -6.38
C ARG A 73 -14.93 3.69 -7.05
N LEU A 74 -14.90 2.81 -8.05
CA LEU A 74 -13.68 2.53 -8.82
C LEU A 74 -13.29 3.74 -9.67
N ASP A 75 -14.26 4.40 -10.28
CA ASP A 75 -14.02 5.63 -11.05
C ASP A 75 -13.50 6.76 -10.16
N ALA A 76 -14.12 6.96 -8.99
CA ALA A 76 -13.67 7.93 -8.00
C ALA A 76 -12.27 7.61 -7.45
N LEU A 77 -11.97 6.32 -7.22
CA LEU A 77 -10.66 5.86 -6.76
C LEU A 77 -9.58 6.09 -7.82
N ALA A 78 -9.88 5.77 -9.09
CA ALA A 78 -8.98 6.01 -10.21
C ALA A 78 -8.66 7.50 -10.37
N ALA A 79 -9.69 8.37 -10.34
CA ALA A 79 -9.50 9.82 -10.39
C ALA A 79 -8.66 10.36 -9.22
N GLY A 80 -8.85 9.81 -8.02
CA GLY A 80 -8.03 10.15 -6.85
C GLY A 80 -6.56 9.75 -6.99
N PHE A 81 -6.29 8.55 -7.49
CA PHE A 81 -4.92 8.10 -7.75
C PHE A 81 -4.27 8.89 -8.88
N GLU A 82 -5.01 9.21 -9.95
CA GLU A 82 -4.51 10.04 -11.04
C GLU A 82 -4.09 11.42 -10.53
N LEU A 83 -4.89 12.06 -9.66
CA LEU A 83 -4.52 13.31 -9.00
C LEU A 83 -3.23 13.17 -8.18
N LEU A 84 -3.08 12.09 -7.41
CA LEU A 84 -1.89 11.86 -6.59
C LEU A 84 -0.62 11.60 -7.42
N LEU A 85 -0.76 10.90 -8.56
CA LEU A 85 0.35 10.58 -9.45
C LEU A 85 0.77 11.78 -10.31
N THR A 86 -0.17 12.66 -10.65
CA THR A 86 0.08 13.89 -11.40
C THR A 86 0.46 15.08 -10.53
N ALA A 87 0.23 14.99 -9.21
CA ALA A 87 0.62 16.02 -8.26
C ALA A 87 2.14 16.24 -8.31
N PRO A 88 2.61 17.48 -8.54
CA PRO A 88 4.03 17.78 -8.46
C PRO A 88 4.52 17.54 -7.03
N VAL A 89 5.55 16.71 -6.89
CA VAL A 89 6.19 16.50 -5.59
C VAL A 89 6.97 17.77 -5.23
N ASP A 90 6.39 18.61 -4.37
CA ASP A 90 7.12 19.73 -3.79
C ASP A 90 8.17 19.20 -2.78
N LEU A 91 9.41 19.17 -3.25
CA LEU A 91 10.59 18.80 -2.46
C LEU A 91 11.16 19.97 -1.65
N ALA A 92 10.67 21.21 -1.85
CA ALA A 92 11.21 22.42 -1.20
C ALA A 92 10.85 22.51 0.30
N GLY A 93 9.83 21.78 0.75
CA GLY A 93 9.41 21.73 2.15
C GLY A 93 10.19 20.76 3.05
N ILE A 94 11.13 19.95 2.53
CA ILE A 94 11.92 18.99 3.35
C ILE A 94 13.12 19.67 4.03
N THR A 95 13.61 20.79 3.51
CA THR A 95 14.92 21.36 3.88
C THR A 95 14.90 22.32 5.06
N LYS A 96 13.80 22.48 5.81
CA LYS A 96 13.68 23.59 6.78
C LYS A 96 13.82 23.27 8.28
N GLU A 97 14.25 22.07 8.67
CA GLU A 97 14.55 21.78 10.09
C GLU A 97 15.91 21.08 10.31
N ALA A 98 16.94 21.58 9.64
CA ALA A 98 18.33 21.25 9.98
C ALA A 98 19.10 22.53 10.37
N HIS A 99 18.58 23.30 11.35
CA HIS A 99 19.37 24.23 12.16
C HIS A 99 18.52 24.78 13.31
N ARG A 100 18.56 24.10 14.46
CA ARG A 100 18.72 24.75 15.76
C ARG A 100 19.33 23.79 16.77
#